data_AF-A0A1X0RQW0-F1
#
_entry.id   AF-A0A1X0RQW0-F1
#
_cell.length_a   1.000
_cell.length_b   1.000
_cell.length_c   1.000
_cell.angle_alpha   90.00
_cell.angle_beta   90.00
_cell.angle_gamma   90.00
#
_symmetry.space_group_name_H-M   'P 1'
#
loop_
_entity.id
_entity.type
_entity.pdbx_description
1 polymer ?
#
loop_
_entity_poly.entity_id
_entity_poly.type
_entity_poly.pdbx_seq_one_letter_code
_entity_poly.pdbx_strand_id
1 'polypeptide(L)'
;METLQDVFNRSSLKEEDHIQYAIYLPNKEKDMISYLQDTINMINSMIEPTIKDYLWQKDRFHLSIVQEKSQDPLYPFLYGISRFGDCINDEWFIVYLLHQISITIPEAIISISDNDGDVLLIEAALELPSWLDPSNSQNRVYLHRGQLHIIP
;
A
#
# COMPACT_ATOMS: atom_id res chain seq x y z
N MET A 1 -17.31 -3.33 6.04
CA MET A 1 -16.24 -2.40 5.69
C MET A 1 -15.59 -1.99 6.98
N GLU A 2 -14.27 -2.02 7.00
CA GLU A 2 -13.49 -1.60 8.15
C GLU A 2 -13.16 -0.12 7.98
N THR A 3 -13.07 0.60 9.10
CA THR A 3 -12.36 1.88 9.12
C THR A 3 -10.86 1.61 9.18
N LEU A 4 -10.04 2.60 8.83
CA LEU A 4 -8.60 2.56 9.09
C LEU A 4 -8.33 2.25 10.56
N GLN A 5 -9.09 2.85 11.47
CA GLN A 5 -8.96 2.58 12.91
C GLN A 5 -9.21 1.12 13.27
N ASP A 6 -10.15 0.44 12.60
CA ASP A 6 -10.40 -0.99 12.82
C ASP A 6 -9.22 -1.85 12.34
N VAL A 7 -8.56 -1.46 11.25
CA VAL A 7 -7.34 -2.12 10.77
C VAL A 7 -6.17 -1.85 11.72
N PHE A 8 -5.97 -0.59 12.12
CA PHE A 8 -4.93 -0.17 13.06
C PHE A 8 -5.07 -0.82 14.44
N ASN A 9 -6.29 -1.01 14.94
CA ASN A 9 -6.53 -1.57 16.28
C ASN A 9 -6.36 -3.10 16.35
N ARG A 10 -6.29 -3.80 15.22
CA ARG A 10 -6.01 -5.25 15.18
C ARG A 10 -4.56 -5.58 15.53
N SER A 11 -3.67 -4.61 15.39
CA SER A 11 -2.23 -4.74 15.61
C SER A 11 -1.78 -3.76 16.69
N SER A 12 -0.90 -4.22 17.58
CA SER A 12 -0.29 -3.38 18.63
C SER A 12 0.79 -2.48 18.00
N LEU A 13 0.39 -1.56 17.12
CA LEU A 13 1.28 -0.79 16.24
C LEU A 13 2.09 0.32 16.93
N LYS A 14 1.81 0.61 18.20
CA LYS A 14 2.44 1.76 18.88
C LYS A 14 3.94 1.62 19.14
N GLU A 15 4.52 0.44 18.95
CA GLU A 15 5.93 0.17 19.30
C GLU A 15 6.70 -0.64 18.24
N GLU A 16 6.11 -0.98 17.09
CA GLU A 16 6.76 -1.85 16.07
C GLU A 16 6.81 -1.18 14.70
N ASP A 17 7.95 -1.34 14.01
CA ASP A 17 8.14 -0.88 12.64
C ASP A 17 7.22 -1.63 11.67
N HIS A 18 6.57 -0.87 10.80
CA HIS A 18 5.53 -1.32 9.91
C HIS A 18 5.52 -0.54 8.61
N ILE A 19 5.08 -1.22 7.55
CA ILE A 19 4.77 -0.62 6.27
C ILE A 19 3.26 -0.64 6.08
N GLN A 20 2.70 0.47 5.63
CA GLN A 20 1.30 0.62 5.28
C GLN A 20 1.17 0.99 3.81
N TYR A 21 0.12 0.50 3.18
CA TYR A 21 -0.09 0.64 1.74
C TYR A 21 -1.58 0.72 1.42
N ALA A 22 -1.92 1.60 0.50
CA ALA A 22 -3.27 1.73 -0.03
C ALA A 22 -3.24 1.53 -1.56
N ILE A 23 -4.22 0.80 -2.08
CA ILE A 23 -4.43 0.59 -3.51
C ILE A 23 -5.77 1.21 -3.88
N TYR A 24 -5.70 2.29 -4.64
CA TYR A 24 -6.85 3.01 -5.17
C TYR A 24 -7.16 2.51 -6.57
N LEU A 25 -8.44 2.22 -6.81
CA LEU A 25 -8.95 1.77 -8.10
C LEU A 25 -10.08 2.71 -8.57
N PRO A 26 -10.29 2.86 -9.88
CA PRO A 26 -11.38 3.69 -10.40
C PRO A 26 -12.74 3.25 -9.84
N ASN A 27 -13.50 4.21 -9.32
CA ASN A 27 -14.83 3.93 -8.77
C ASN A 27 -15.77 3.43 -9.88
N LYS A 28 -16.18 2.16 -9.80
CA LYS A 28 -17.21 1.58 -10.66
C LYS A 28 -18.54 1.64 -9.92
N GLU A 29 -19.33 2.68 -10.20
CA GLU A 29 -20.53 3.13 -9.48
C GLU A 29 -21.58 2.07 -9.11
N LYS A 30 -21.59 0.88 -9.75
CA LYS A 30 -22.65 -0.13 -9.55
C LYS A 30 -22.33 -1.26 -8.58
N ASP A 31 -21.06 -1.56 -8.28
CA ASP A 31 -20.70 -2.55 -7.25
C ASP A 31 -19.19 -2.51 -6.90
N MET A 32 -18.77 -1.43 -6.25
CA MET A 32 -17.35 -1.25 -5.91
C MET A 32 -16.84 -2.33 -4.94
N ILE A 33 -17.70 -2.85 -4.06
CA ILE A 33 -17.28 -3.83 -3.05
C ILE A 33 -17.02 -5.20 -3.66
N SER A 34 -17.93 -5.69 -4.51
CA SER A 34 -17.68 -6.95 -5.22
C SER A 34 -16.44 -6.82 -6.09
N TYR A 35 -16.28 -5.69 -6.78
CA TYR A 35 -15.10 -5.42 -7.60
C TYR A 35 -13.79 -5.46 -6.80
N LEU A 36 -13.76 -4.82 -5.63
CA LEU A 36 -12.60 -4.84 -4.75
C LEU A 36 -12.32 -6.24 -4.20
N GLN A 37 -13.35 -7.00 -3.86
CA GLN A 37 -13.20 -8.37 -3.39
C GLN A 37 -12.63 -9.30 -4.48
N ASP A 38 -13.12 -9.17 -5.70
CA ASP A 38 -12.59 -9.89 -6.86
C ASP A 38 -11.13 -9.50 -7.14
N THR A 39 -10.81 -8.21 -6.98
CA THR A 39 -9.44 -7.70 -7.12
C THR A 39 -8.52 -8.29 -6.03
N ILE A 40 -8.95 -8.36 -4.76
CA ILE A 40 -8.18 -9.04 -3.69
C ILE A 40 -7.94 -10.50 -4.05
N ASN A 41 -8.96 -11.23 -4.52
CA ASN A 41 -8.82 -12.63 -4.88
C ASN A 41 -7.82 -12.84 -6.03
N MET A 42 -7.85 -11.95 -7.02
CA MET A 42 -6.89 -11.94 -8.13
C MET A 42 -5.47 -11.65 -7.63
N ILE A 43 -5.28 -10.62 -6.80
CA ILE A 43 -3.98 -10.28 -6.21
C ILE A 43 -3.43 -11.46 -5.41
N ASN A 44 -4.24 -12.03 -4.52
CA ASN A 44 -3.84 -13.18 -3.70
C ASN A 44 -3.40 -14.37 -4.56
N SER A 45 -4.15 -14.67 -5.63
CA SER A 45 -3.81 -15.77 -6.55
C SER A 45 -2.51 -15.50 -7.31
N MET A 46 -2.24 -14.24 -7.64
CA MET A 46 -1.01 -13.83 -8.33
C MET A 46 0.22 -13.93 -7.42
N ILE A 47 0.10 -13.49 -6.16
CA ILE A 47 1.25 -13.43 -5.25
C ILE A 47 1.51 -14.73 -4.50
N GLU A 48 0.52 -15.63 -4.38
CA GLU A 48 0.64 -16.90 -3.63
C GLU A 48 1.93 -17.67 -3.94
N PRO A 49 2.32 -17.88 -5.22
CA PRO A 49 3.52 -18.65 -5.54
C PRO A 49 4.81 -17.99 -5.04
N THR A 50 4.78 -16.66 -4.85
CA THR A 50 5.92 -15.87 -4.39
C THR A 50 5.98 -15.83 -2.87
N ILE A 51 4.83 -15.75 -2.18
CA ILE A 51 4.77 -15.57 -0.72
C ILE A 51 4.69 -16.87 0.09
N LYS A 52 4.31 -18.00 -0.55
CA LYS A 52 4.01 -19.26 0.13
C LYS A 52 5.16 -19.77 1.02
N ASP A 53 6.37 -19.74 0.51
CA ASP A 53 7.57 -20.24 1.19
C ASP A 53 8.42 -19.11 1.78
N TYR A 54 7.93 -17.87 1.74
CA TYR A 54 8.60 -16.72 2.33
C TYR A 54 8.41 -16.71 3.86
N LEU A 55 9.52 -16.58 4.59
CA LEU A 55 9.52 -16.55 6.05
C LEU A 55 9.42 -15.11 6.56
N TRP A 56 8.19 -14.69 6.84
CA TRP A 56 7.90 -13.39 7.46
C TRP A 56 8.37 -13.35 8.92
N GLN A 57 9.00 -12.26 9.35
CA GLN A 57 9.37 -12.06 10.75
C GLN A 57 8.14 -11.80 11.62
N LYS A 58 7.20 -10.99 11.14
CA LYS A 58 6.02 -10.55 11.89
C LYS A 58 4.76 -10.80 11.07
N ASP A 59 4.27 -9.79 10.34
CA ASP A 59 3.02 -9.89 9.59
C ASP A 59 3.29 -10.18 8.12
N ARG A 60 2.40 -10.96 7.51
CA ARG A 60 2.42 -11.22 6.07
C ARG A 60 1.74 -10.07 5.32
N PHE A 61 2.04 -9.92 4.04
CA PHE A 61 1.25 -9.08 3.15
C PHE A 61 -0.24 -9.47 3.19
N HIS A 62 -1.12 -8.49 3.35
CA HIS A 62 -2.57 -8.70 3.30
C HIS A 62 -3.28 -7.44 2.84
N LEU A 63 -4.51 -7.61 2.32
CA LEU A 63 -5.35 -6.50 1.89
C LEU A 63 -6.74 -6.64 2.49
N SER A 64 -7.27 -5.52 2.98
CA SER A 64 -8.64 -5.36 3.49
C SER A 64 -9.35 -4.28 2.70
N ILE A 65 -10.68 -4.38 2.61
CA ILE A 65 -11.51 -3.31 2.04
C ILE A 65 -11.83 -2.29 3.14
N VAL A 66 -11.33 -1.06 2.94
CA VAL A 66 -11.52 0.06 3.85
C VAL A 66 -12.36 1.13 3.17
N GLN A 67 -13.19 1.83 3.95
CA GLN A 67 -13.84 3.05 3.49
C GLN A 67 -13.87 4.06 4.64
N GLU A 68 -13.27 5.22 4.41
CA GLU A 68 -13.35 6.35 5.33
C GLU A 68 -14.54 7.25 4.97
N LYS A 69 -15.30 7.68 5.99
CA LYS A 69 -16.47 8.55 5.78
C LYS A 69 -16.12 10.04 5.81
N SER A 70 -14.96 10.38 6.35
CA SER A 70 -14.56 11.77 6.63
C SER A 70 -13.17 12.12 6.11
N GLN A 71 -12.46 11.17 5.49
CA GLN A 71 -11.14 11.37 4.90
C GLN A 71 -11.15 10.93 3.43
N ASP A 72 -10.37 11.61 2.61
CA ASP A 72 -10.19 11.27 1.20
C ASP A 72 -9.35 9.97 1.08
N PRO A 73 -9.74 8.99 0.24
CA PRO A 73 -10.94 8.97 -0.59
C PRO A 73 -12.24 8.59 0.15
N LEU A 74 -13.33 9.27 -0.21
CA LEU A 74 -14.68 9.00 0.31
C LEU A 74 -15.33 7.71 -0.26
N TYR A 75 -14.59 6.96 -1.08
CA TYR A 75 -15.03 5.71 -1.70
C TYR A 75 -14.19 4.53 -1.18
N PRO A 76 -14.71 3.29 -1.24
CA PRO A 76 -13.96 2.12 -0.77
C PRO A 76 -12.67 1.87 -1.56
N PHE A 77 -11.61 1.48 -0.87
CA PHE A 77 -10.29 1.16 -1.44
C PHE A 77 -9.68 -0.05 -0.73
N LEU A 78 -8.56 -0.57 -1.27
CA LEU A 78 -7.82 -1.63 -0.59
C LEU A 78 -6.74 -1.04 0.28
N TYR A 79 -6.56 -1.60 1.47
CA TYR A 79 -5.57 -1.13 2.43
C TYR A 79 -4.92 -2.32 3.14
N GLY A 80 -3.63 -2.21 3.42
CA GLY A 80 -2.90 -3.17 4.22
C GLY A 80 -1.86 -2.49 5.10
N ILE A 81 -1.54 -3.19 6.19
CA ILE A 81 -0.48 -2.79 7.11
C ILE A 81 0.23 -4.06 7.56
N SER A 82 1.55 -4.05 7.49
CA SER A 82 2.36 -5.21 7.86
C SER A 82 3.51 -4.76 8.71
N ARG A 83 3.57 -5.27 9.94
CA ARG A 83 4.76 -5.08 10.78
C ARG A 83 5.90 -5.89 10.19
N PHE A 84 7.08 -5.28 10.09
CA PHE A 84 8.30 -5.95 9.67
C PHE A 84 9.34 -6.02 10.79
N GLY A 85 9.18 -5.25 11.87
CA GLY A 85 10.12 -5.25 12.99
C GLY A 85 11.52 -4.88 12.52
N ASP A 86 12.50 -5.77 12.72
CA ASP A 86 13.90 -5.52 12.30
C ASP A 86 14.20 -6.05 10.88
N CYS A 87 13.26 -6.74 10.23
CA CYS A 87 13.47 -7.38 8.93
C CYS A 87 13.14 -6.41 7.80
N ILE A 88 14.12 -5.57 7.46
CA ILE A 88 14.05 -4.68 6.28
C ILE A 88 13.78 -5.47 4.98
N ASN A 89 14.13 -6.77 4.92
CA ASN A 89 13.78 -7.60 3.76
C ASN A 89 12.25 -7.80 3.62
N ASP A 90 11.50 -7.89 4.72
CA ASP A 90 10.03 -8.02 4.67
C ASP A 90 9.40 -6.75 4.11
N GLU A 91 9.92 -5.59 4.51
CA GLU A 91 9.53 -4.29 3.97
C GLU A 91 9.75 -4.21 2.45
N TRP A 92 10.98 -4.47 1.99
CA TRP A 92 11.31 -4.44 0.57
C TRP A 92 10.59 -5.52 -0.24
N PHE A 93 10.30 -6.66 0.38
CA PHE A 93 9.51 -7.69 -0.27
C PHE A 93 8.07 -7.23 -0.48
N ILE A 94 7.47 -6.52 0.48
CA ILE A 94 6.15 -5.89 0.31
C ILE A 94 6.19 -4.82 -0.79
N VAL A 95 7.21 -3.97 -0.83
CA VAL A 95 7.41 -2.99 -1.91
C VAL A 95 7.48 -3.70 -3.28
N TYR A 96 8.21 -4.82 -3.37
CA TYR A 96 8.27 -5.64 -4.58
C TYR A 96 6.90 -6.21 -4.98
N LEU A 97 6.12 -6.73 -4.04
CA LEU A 97 4.77 -7.24 -4.31
C LEU A 97 3.86 -6.13 -4.84
N LEU A 98 3.89 -4.95 -4.22
CA LEU A 98 3.13 -3.77 -4.65
C LEU A 98 3.56 -3.31 -6.05
N HIS A 99 4.86 -3.34 -6.34
CA HIS A 99 5.40 -3.09 -7.68
C HIS A 99 4.80 -4.06 -8.72
N GLN A 100 4.78 -5.37 -8.46
CA GLN A 100 4.17 -6.36 -9.37
C GLN A 100 2.66 -6.15 -9.53
N ILE A 101 1.96 -5.79 -8.46
CA ILE A 101 0.53 -5.46 -8.49
C ILE A 101 0.29 -4.26 -9.40
N SER A 102 1.10 -3.19 -9.28
CA SER A 102 0.95 -1.98 -10.09
C SER A 102 1.17 -2.21 -11.59
N ILE A 103 2.01 -3.19 -11.95
CA ILE A 103 2.23 -3.59 -13.35
C ILE A 103 1.05 -4.41 -13.86
N THR A 104 0.56 -5.34 -13.05
CA THR A 104 -0.48 -6.29 -13.47
C THR A 104 -1.87 -5.69 -13.47
N ILE A 105 -2.11 -4.66 -12.66
CA ILE A 105 -3.36 -3.90 -12.58
C ILE A 105 -3.06 -2.45 -13.00
N PRO A 106 -3.10 -2.12 -14.31
CA PRO A 106 -2.67 -0.83 -14.83
C PRO A 106 -3.50 0.36 -14.37
N GLU A 107 -4.68 0.11 -13.78
CA GLU A 107 -5.54 1.11 -13.14
C GLU A 107 -5.24 1.33 -11.65
N ALA A 108 -4.39 0.51 -11.03
CA ALA A 108 -4.03 0.65 -9.63
C ALA A 108 -3.12 1.88 -9.41
N ILE A 109 -3.50 2.71 -8.45
CA ILE A 109 -2.68 3.79 -7.92
C ILE A 109 -2.34 3.40 -6.49
N ILE A 110 -1.06 3.26 -6.17
CA ILE A 110 -0.62 2.69 -4.90
C ILE A 110 0.15 3.74 -4.11
N SER A 111 -0.26 4.01 -2.88
CA SER A 111 0.58 4.75 -1.91
C SER A 111 1.24 3.75 -0.95
N ILE A 112 2.47 4.06 -0.56
CA ILE A 112 3.30 3.22 0.30
C ILE A 112 4.04 4.13 1.27
N SER A 113 3.90 3.87 2.56
CA SER A 113 4.62 4.60 3.60
C SER A 113 5.00 3.69 4.75
N ASP A 114 6.08 3.98 5.44
CA ASP A 114 6.52 3.33 6.67
C ASP A 114 6.39 4.30 7.86
N ASN A 115 7.09 4.01 8.95
CA ASN A 115 7.15 4.85 10.15
C ASN A 115 7.78 6.24 9.91
N ASP A 116 8.64 6.37 8.90
CA ASP A 116 9.41 7.58 8.60
C ASP A 116 8.81 8.41 7.44
N GLY A 117 7.85 7.85 6.69
CA GLY A 117 7.09 8.56 5.66
C GLY A 117 7.06 7.80 4.34
N ASP A 118 7.28 8.50 3.22
CA ASP A 118 7.28 7.88 1.89
C ASP A 118 8.58 7.07 1.66
N VAL A 119 8.53 5.76 1.87
CA VAL A 119 9.67 4.84 1.74
C VAL A 119 10.39 4.95 0.38
N LEU A 120 9.64 5.21 -0.70
CA LEU A 120 10.20 5.29 -2.06
C LEU A 120 10.99 6.57 -2.33
N LEU A 121 10.75 7.65 -1.58
CA LEU A 121 11.46 8.91 -1.78
C LEU A 121 12.89 8.86 -1.25
N ILE A 122 13.17 8.01 -0.26
CA ILE A 122 14.51 7.82 0.30
C ILE A 122 15.45 7.27 -0.79
N GLU A 123 15.01 6.25 -1.51
CA GLU A 123 15.79 5.66 -2.62
C GLU A 123 15.86 6.57 -3.85
N ALA A 124 14.82 7.35 -4.09
CA ALA A 124 14.77 8.29 -5.21
C ALA A 124 15.42 9.65 -4.90
N ALA A 125 16.02 9.84 -3.71
CA ALA A 125 16.44 11.15 -3.18
C ALA A 125 17.31 11.97 -4.14
N LEU A 126 18.16 11.31 -4.94
CA LEU A 126 19.07 11.98 -5.87
C LEU A 126 18.39 12.49 -7.16
N GLU A 127 17.21 11.96 -7.48
CA GLU A 127 16.45 12.26 -8.70
C GLU A 127 15.14 13.00 -8.38
N LEU A 128 14.93 13.42 -7.13
CA LEU A 128 13.72 14.13 -6.74
C LEU A 128 13.66 15.53 -7.38
N PRO A 129 12.45 15.99 -7.75
CA PRO A 129 12.26 17.37 -8.13
C PRO A 129 12.70 18.31 -7.01
N SER A 130 13.36 19.42 -7.34
CA SER A 130 13.91 20.36 -6.34
C SER A 130 12.86 21.05 -5.46
N TRP A 131 11.58 20.94 -5.82
CA TRP A 131 10.46 21.49 -5.05
C TRP A 131 9.91 20.50 -4.02
N LEU A 132 10.20 19.20 -4.17
CA LEU A 132 9.68 18.15 -3.30
C LEU A 132 10.59 17.98 -2.09
N ASP A 133 10.01 18.03 -0.90
CA ASP A 133 10.71 17.78 0.35
C ASP A 133 9.76 17.11 1.36
N PRO A 134 10.28 16.54 2.47
CA PRO A 134 9.45 15.80 3.43
C PRO A 134 8.28 16.61 4.03
N SER A 135 8.34 17.94 4.03
CA SER A 135 7.25 18.80 4.53
C SER A 135 6.06 18.87 3.57
N ASN A 136 6.22 18.46 2.31
CA ASN A 136 5.22 18.63 1.27
C ASN A 136 4.92 17.37 0.44
N SER A 137 5.56 16.23 0.72
CA SER A 137 5.40 14.97 -0.04
C SER A 137 4.07 14.25 0.21
N GLN A 138 3.40 14.56 1.32
CA GLN A 138 2.17 13.87 1.72
C GLN A 138 1.11 13.92 0.60
N ASN A 139 0.57 12.75 0.25
CA ASN A 139 -0.42 12.56 -0.82
C ASN A 139 0.06 12.98 -2.21
N ARG A 140 1.37 12.86 -2.51
CA ARG A 140 1.94 13.16 -3.83
C ARG A 140 2.71 12.02 -4.48
N VAL A 141 3.07 11.01 -3.71
CA VAL A 141 3.96 9.92 -4.13
C VAL A 141 3.14 8.67 -4.36
N TYR A 142 3.11 8.19 -5.60
CA TYR A 142 2.33 7.03 -5.98
C TYR A 142 3.12 6.10 -6.88
N LEU A 143 2.99 4.81 -6.63
CA LEU A 143 3.40 3.77 -7.56
C LEU A 143 2.23 3.47 -8.52
N HIS A 144 2.50 3.56 -9.82
CA HIS A 144 1.53 3.30 -10.87
C HIS A 144 2.23 2.69 -12.09
N ARG A 145 1.73 1.56 -12.61
CA ARG A 145 2.29 0.90 -13.80
C ARG A 145 3.80 0.59 -13.71
N GLY A 146 4.27 0.20 -12.52
CA GLY A 146 5.68 -0.08 -12.27
C GLY A 146 6.58 1.15 -12.22
N GLN A 147 6.00 2.35 -12.15
CA GLN A 147 6.76 3.61 -12.10
C GLN A 147 6.36 4.43 -10.89
N LEU A 148 7.32 5.18 -10.36
CA LEU A 148 7.09 6.20 -9.34
C LEU A 148 6.55 7.47 -10.00
N HIS A 149 5.40 7.94 -9.54
CA HIS A 149 4.75 9.17 -9.97
C HIS A 149 4.70 10.16 -8.82
N ILE A 150 5.08 11.40 -9.11
CA ILE A 150 5.07 12.51 -8.16
C ILE A 150 4.14 13.61 -8.69
N ILE A 151 3.15 14.02 -7.90
CA ILE A 151 2.14 15.03 -8.28
C ILE A 151 2.58 16.44 -7.79
N PRO A 152 2.77 17.44 -8.68
CA PRO A 152 3.10 18.83 -8.34
C PRO A 152 2.01 19.59 -7.59
#